data_AF-D4TWL9-F1
#
_entry.id   AF-D4TWL9-F1
#
_cell.length_a   1.000
_cell.length_b   1.000
_cell.length_c   1.000
_cell.angle_alpha   90.00
_cell.angle_beta   90.00
_cell.angle_gamma   90.00
#
_symmetry.space_group_name_H-M   'P 1'
#
loop_
_entity.id
_entity.type
_entity.pdbx_description
1 polymer ?
#
loop_
_entity_poly.entity_id
_entity_poly.type
_entity_poly.pdbx_seq_one_letter_code
_entity_poly.pdbx_strand_id
1 'polypeptide(L)'
;MDRRRGLLVEVPYLQGADDGQFEHVRHWFESRKAPTIMELLTPKGAVGLFGIVWVGYRAPFGGWKASVGKLQPSVAVLESRNGRFEDPLVIDEVYSWIDGLHGWSGLSAVSIEPSVDERNIANELTLTVKSELVLEWVQGNANMRIQSIWSEVSESDGYQRKVLIADDVSLISSFPSGPRGFEDHYREQQKVRHFMTFMYGQQLFFRRHALRDERYSFMLDGREDLIKPRIQLISCRTFADSVRDVPSRDKLNDLLANFHAVGADGMEAWCVEYEKWERFILPSVNVLGRDGVFAEDVILSTSMSMEAAGELIGECDGEECLKGRGRNLPVALCIYRCLHVLELELPGEFSGMVALSRAIANTYNAIKHSSRGSFPDGREVRIVCDLNKLIVRLLALHVAKVDLNAVIRSYVSLALDNIVAKMSWWSMSVDEDGKWRYEV
;
A
#
# COMPACT_ATOMS: atom_id res chain seq x y z
N MET A 1 15.89 -15.42 6.21
CA MET A 1 14.97 -14.59 5.41
C MET A 1 15.77 -13.94 4.28
N ASP A 2 15.28 -14.01 3.05
CA ASP A 2 15.97 -13.54 1.84
C ASP A 2 15.29 -12.27 1.32
N ARG A 3 16.05 -11.20 1.08
CA ARG A 3 15.50 -9.89 0.66
C ARG A 3 14.74 -9.94 -0.67
N ARG A 4 15.02 -10.89 -1.55
CA ARG A 4 14.36 -11.05 -2.86
C ARG A 4 13.30 -12.13 -2.86
N ARG A 5 13.50 -13.21 -2.10
CA ARG A 5 12.67 -14.41 -2.11
C ARG A 5 11.72 -14.53 -0.92
N GLY A 6 11.83 -13.62 0.06
CA GLY A 6 10.99 -13.61 1.24
C GLY A 6 11.42 -14.68 2.25
N LEU A 7 10.45 -15.48 2.67
CA LEU A 7 10.69 -16.59 3.58
C LEU A 7 11.24 -17.80 2.82
N LEU A 8 12.41 -18.30 3.25
CA LEU A 8 13.03 -19.49 2.70
C LEU A 8 13.49 -20.38 3.85
N VAL A 9 13.14 -21.65 3.77
CA VAL A 9 13.57 -22.69 4.71
C VAL A 9 14.47 -23.65 3.94
N GLU A 10 15.71 -23.76 4.39
CA GLU A 10 16.67 -24.72 3.87
C GLU A 10 16.68 -25.95 4.79
N VAL A 11 16.37 -27.12 4.23
CA VAL A 11 16.28 -28.37 4.96
C VAL A 11 17.45 -29.27 4.53
N PRO A 12 18.51 -29.38 5.33
CA PRO A 12 19.59 -30.30 5.03
C PRO A 12 19.14 -31.76 5.25
N TYR A 13 19.53 -32.66 4.35
CA TYR A 13 19.27 -34.09 4.48
C TYR A 13 20.38 -34.93 3.83
N LEU A 14 20.62 -36.13 4.35
CA LEU A 14 21.63 -37.06 3.81
C LEU A 14 21.02 -37.99 2.76
N GLN A 15 21.75 -38.25 1.68
CA GLN A 15 21.42 -39.33 0.73
C GLN A 15 22.15 -40.61 1.14
N GLY A 16 21.40 -41.70 1.32
CA GLY A 16 21.97 -43.02 1.65
C GLY A 16 22.37 -43.19 3.11
N ALA A 17 21.75 -42.48 4.05
CA ALA A 17 21.85 -42.84 5.47
C ALA A 17 21.09 -44.17 5.69
N ASP A 18 21.79 -45.19 6.19
CA ASP A 18 21.29 -46.57 6.31
C ASP A 18 20.15 -46.74 7.33
N ASP A 19 19.92 -45.73 8.18
CA ASP A 19 18.91 -45.74 9.24
C ASP A 19 17.54 -45.17 8.82
N GLY A 20 17.40 -44.70 7.58
CA GLY A 20 16.13 -44.18 7.05
C GLY A 20 15.68 -42.85 7.67
N GLN A 21 16.49 -42.23 8.54
CA GLN A 21 16.12 -41.01 9.29
C GLN A 21 15.67 -39.87 8.38
N PHE A 22 16.27 -39.74 7.20
CA PHE A 22 16.01 -38.68 6.22
C PHE A 22 15.05 -39.08 5.10
N GLU A 23 14.45 -40.27 5.14
CA GLU A 23 13.66 -40.80 4.03
C GLU A 23 12.43 -39.93 3.73
N HIS A 24 11.73 -39.46 4.77
CA HIS A 24 10.58 -38.57 4.63
C HIS A 24 10.97 -37.22 3.99
N VAL A 25 12.09 -36.62 4.41
CA VAL A 25 12.60 -35.37 3.82
C VAL A 25 13.01 -35.57 2.37
N ARG A 26 13.71 -36.68 2.08
CA ARG A 26 14.09 -37.06 0.72
C ARG A 26 12.87 -37.21 -0.17
N HIS A 27 11.82 -37.87 0.33
CA HIS A 27 10.56 -38.03 -0.40
C HIS A 27 9.95 -36.67 -0.75
N TRP A 28 9.95 -35.69 0.15
CA TRP A 28 9.43 -34.35 -0.14
C TRP A 28 10.11 -33.71 -1.35
N PHE A 29 11.44 -33.80 -1.43
CA PHE A 29 12.21 -33.12 -2.47
C PHE A 29 12.27 -33.90 -3.79
N GLU A 30 12.31 -35.23 -3.76
CA GLU A 30 12.31 -36.09 -4.95
C GLU A 30 10.93 -36.14 -5.60
N SER A 31 9.85 -36.26 -4.82
CA SER A 31 8.48 -36.29 -5.32
C SER A 31 7.88 -34.91 -5.58
N ARG A 32 8.57 -33.83 -5.16
CA ARG A 32 8.08 -32.44 -5.17
C ARG A 32 6.80 -32.25 -4.34
N LYS A 33 6.59 -33.07 -3.33
CA LYS A 33 5.44 -33.00 -2.40
C LYS A 33 5.92 -32.62 -1.01
N ALA A 34 6.09 -31.32 -0.79
CA ALA A 34 6.39 -30.79 0.53
C ALA A 34 5.14 -30.81 1.45
N PRO A 35 5.31 -30.95 2.77
CA PRO A 35 4.22 -30.72 3.72
C PRO A 35 3.74 -29.26 3.60
N THR A 36 2.45 -29.01 3.81
CA THR A 36 1.86 -27.67 3.73
C THR A 36 2.01 -26.87 5.03
N ILE A 37 2.28 -27.56 6.14
CA ILE A 37 2.44 -27.03 7.49
C ILE A 37 3.68 -27.67 8.13
N MET A 38 4.52 -26.86 8.77
CA MET A 38 5.66 -27.30 9.57
C MET A 38 5.78 -26.44 10.82
N GLU A 39 6.33 -26.99 11.90
CA GLU A 39 6.79 -26.21 13.05
C GLU A 39 8.31 -26.33 13.15
N LEU A 40 8.97 -25.18 13.19
CA LEU A 40 10.42 -25.07 13.34
C LEU A 40 10.73 -24.70 14.78
N LEU A 41 11.43 -25.58 15.50
CA LEU A 41 11.91 -25.31 16.85
C LEU A 41 13.28 -24.63 16.79
N THR A 42 13.40 -23.48 17.44
CA THR A 42 14.66 -22.74 17.57
C THR A 42 14.99 -22.53 19.05
N PRO A 43 16.26 -22.24 19.41
CA PRO A 43 16.61 -21.88 20.79
C PRO A 43 15.86 -20.65 21.34
N LYS A 44 15.30 -19.81 20.47
CA LYS A 44 14.52 -18.62 20.84
C LYS A 44 13.02 -18.87 20.92
N GLY A 45 12.55 -20.07 20.57
CA GLY A 45 11.13 -20.40 20.49
C GLY A 45 10.77 -21.12 19.20
N ALA A 46 9.49 -21.47 19.07
CA ALA A 46 8.95 -22.14 17.91
C ALA A 46 8.50 -21.15 16.83
N VAL A 47 8.47 -21.63 15.58
CA VAL A 47 7.97 -20.89 14.43
C VAL A 47 7.04 -21.78 13.63
N GLY A 48 5.76 -21.44 13.59
CA GLY A 48 4.78 -22.08 12.71
C GLY A 48 4.96 -21.61 11.26
N LEU A 49 5.06 -22.56 10.33
CA LEU A 49 5.26 -22.32 8.90
C LEU A 49 4.05 -22.85 8.13
N PHE A 50 3.41 -22.00 7.34
CA PHE A 50 2.13 -22.31 6.70
C PHE A 50 2.14 -22.03 5.20
N GLY A 51 1.35 -22.80 4.45
CA GLY A 51 1.24 -22.68 2.99
C GLY A 51 2.58 -22.91 2.30
N ILE A 52 3.29 -23.95 2.74
CA ILE A 52 4.63 -24.26 2.26
C ILE A 52 4.58 -24.83 0.85
N VAL A 53 5.41 -24.27 -0.04
CA VAL A 53 5.63 -24.78 -1.39
C VAL A 53 7.06 -25.26 -1.58
N TRP A 54 7.21 -26.30 -2.39
CA TRP A 54 8.52 -26.78 -2.83
C TRP A 54 9.14 -25.78 -3.82
N VAL A 55 10.41 -25.42 -3.61
CA VAL A 55 11.14 -24.50 -4.49
C VAL A 55 12.23 -25.21 -5.29
N GLY A 56 12.89 -26.18 -4.66
CA GLY A 56 14.01 -26.88 -5.28
C GLY A 56 14.80 -27.69 -4.27
N TYR A 57 15.84 -28.37 -4.74
CA TYR A 57 16.88 -28.92 -3.89
C TYR A 57 18.23 -28.85 -4.60
N ARG A 58 19.32 -28.92 -3.83
CA ARG A 58 20.67 -29.13 -4.33
C ARG A 58 21.08 -30.55 -3.96
N ALA A 59 21.37 -31.35 -4.99
CA ALA A 59 21.97 -32.67 -4.85
C ALA A 59 23.44 -32.55 -4.40
N PRO A 60 24.01 -33.57 -3.75
CA PRO A 60 25.41 -33.56 -3.40
C PRO A 60 26.24 -33.66 -4.69
N PHE A 61 27.29 -32.84 -4.78
CA PHE A 61 28.24 -32.86 -5.90
C PHE A 61 29.66 -32.85 -5.33
N GLY A 62 30.51 -33.78 -5.76
CA GLY A 62 31.87 -33.94 -5.25
C GLY A 62 31.91 -34.43 -3.79
N GLY A 63 32.75 -33.82 -2.96
CA GLY A 63 32.98 -34.21 -1.55
C GLY A 63 31.90 -33.77 -0.54
N TRP A 64 30.77 -33.23 -1.00
CA TRP A 64 29.66 -32.81 -0.12
C TRP A 64 28.81 -34.01 0.29
N LYS A 65 28.63 -34.19 1.61
CA LYS A 65 27.87 -35.32 2.17
C LYS A 65 26.36 -35.09 2.30
N ALA A 66 25.88 -33.84 2.17
CA ALA A 66 24.49 -33.48 2.42
C ALA A 66 23.83 -32.79 1.22
N SER A 67 22.58 -33.17 0.95
CA SER A 67 21.65 -32.44 0.10
C SER A 67 21.02 -31.29 0.88
N VAL A 68 20.61 -30.24 0.19
CA VAL A 68 19.83 -29.15 0.79
C VAL A 68 18.57 -28.91 -0.01
N GLY A 69 17.43 -29.23 0.60
CA GLY A 69 16.12 -28.90 0.07
C GLY A 69 15.72 -27.46 0.38
N LYS A 70 14.91 -26.85 -0.48
CA LYS A 70 14.42 -25.48 -0.35
C LYS A 70 12.90 -25.45 -0.37
N LEU A 71 12.33 -24.91 0.70
CA LEU A 71 10.90 -24.71 0.89
C LEU A 71 10.61 -23.22 1.08
N GLN A 72 9.46 -22.77 0.59
CA GLN A 72 9.00 -21.39 0.75
C GLN A 72 7.63 -21.40 1.45
N PRO A 73 7.57 -21.08 2.75
CA PRO A 73 6.30 -20.84 3.41
C PRO A 73 5.68 -19.54 2.91
N SER A 74 4.36 -19.53 2.79
CA SER A 74 3.59 -18.32 2.48
C SER A 74 3.55 -17.39 3.69
N VAL A 75 3.42 -17.96 4.88
CA VAL A 75 3.36 -17.24 6.16
C VAL A 75 4.19 -17.98 7.20
N ALA A 76 4.89 -17.21 8.04
CA ALA A 76 5.53 -17.68 9.27
C ALA A 76 4.96 -16.94 10.48
N VAL A 77 4.60 -17.67 11.53
CA VAL A 77 4.12 -17.13 12.81
C VAL A 77 5.17 -17.43 13.87
N LEU A 78 5.65 -16.41 14.57
CA LEU A 78 6.76 -16.54 15.52
C LEU A 78 6.31 -16.99 16.91
N GLU A 79 5.46 -18.01 16.97
CA GLU A 79 5.01 -18.64 18.22
C GLU A 79 4.43 -20.05 17.91
N SER A 80 4.41 -20.93 18.92
CA SER A 80 3.64 -22.17 18.86
C SER A 80 2.15 -21.90 19.02
N ARG A 81 1.32 -22.77 18.44
CA ARG A 81 -0.15 -22.69 18.59
C ARG A 81 -0.70 -23.88 19.36
N ASN A 82 -1.76 -23.63 20.11
CA ASN A 82 -2.62 -24.67 20.66
C ASN A 82 -3.50 -25.28 19.56
N GLY A 83 -3.94 -26.52 19.77
CA GLY A 83 -4.82 -27.25 18.84
C GLY A 83 -4.09 -28.30 18.01
N ARG A 84 -4.73 -28.79 16.94
CA ARG A 84 -4.16 -29.86 16.10
C ARG A 84 -3.12 -29.29 15.15
N PHE A 85 -2.00 -29.99 15.04
CA PHE A 85 -0.90 -29.61 14.14
C PHE A 85 -1.34 -29.51 12.66
N GLU A 86 -2.30 -30.32 12.24
CA GLU A 86 -2.79 -30.39 10.85
C GLU A 86 -3.74 -29.25 10.46
N ASP A 87 -4.27 -28.50 11.44
CA ASP A 87 -5.29 -27.48 11.16
C ASP A 87 -4.70 -26.34 10.30
N PRO A 88 -5.42 -25.79 9.31
CA PRO A 88 -4.91 -24.63 8.58
C PRO A 88 -4.71 -23.42 9.51
N LEU A 89 -3.87 -22.47 9.07
CA LEU A 89 -3.79 -21.16 9.72
C LEU A 89 -5.03 -20.35 9.35
N VAL A 90 -5.91 -20.20 10.33
CA VAL A 90 -7.00 -19.22 10.33
C VAL A 90 -6.75 -18.24 11.47
N ILE A 91 -7.20 -17.01 11.31
CA ILE A 91 -6.87 -15.88 12.17
C ILE A 91 -8.14 -15.09 12.46
N ASP A 92 -8.37 -14.75 13.74
CA ASP A 92 -9.46 -13.85 14.15
C ASP A 92 -9.21 -12.41 13.66
N GLU A 93 -8.04 -11.87 13.98
CA GLU A 93 -7.65 -10.51 13.63
C GLU A 93 -6.22 -10.42 13.11
N VAL A 94 -6.03 -9.67 12.02
CA VAL A 94 -4.70 -9.31 11.49
C VAL A 94 -4.46 -7.83 11.67
N TYR A 95 -3.36 -7.50 12.32
CA TYR A 95 -2.83 -6.16 12.54
C TYR A 95 -1.72 -5.90 11.53
N SER A 96 -1.73 -4.74 10.89
CA SER A 96 -0.77 -4.35 9.87
C SER A 96 -0.33 -2.91 10.05
N TRP A 97 0.97 -2.67 9.91
CA TRP A 97 1.56 -1.33 9.94
C TRP A 97 1.95 -0.94 8.53
N ILE A 98 1.54 0.24 8.10
CA ILE A 98 1.74 0.76 6.74
C ILE A 98 2.42 2.12 6.85
N ASP A 99 3.32 2.42 5.91
CA ASP A 99 3.86 3.78 5.78
C ASP A 99 2.76 4.83 5.74
N GLY A 100 2.98 5.95 6.44
CA GLY A 100 2.03 7.06 6.45
C GLY A 100 0.69 6.76 7.14
N LEU A 101 0.45 5.57 7.71
CA LEU A 101 -0.82 5.26 8.36
C LEU A 101 -1.09 6.16 9.56
N HIS A 102 -0.05 6.44 10.36
CA HIS A 102 -0.12 7.38 11.47
C HIS A 102 -0.48 8.80 11.00
N GLY A 103 0.22 9.33 9.99
CA GLY A 103 -0.06 10.67 9.46
C GLY A 103 -1.42 10.79 8.78
N TRP A 104 -1.87 9.71 8.13
CA TRP A 104 -3.15 9.68 7.42
C TRP A 104 -4.35 9.57 8.36
N SER A 105 -4.23 8.78 9.43
CA SER A 105 -5.30 8.61 10.42
C SER A 105 -5.38 9.79 11.40
N GLY A 106 -4.27 10.47 11.67
CA GLY A 106 -4.18 11.51 12.70
C GLY A 106 -4.31 10.98 14.13
N LEU A 107 -4.29 9.66 14.33
CA LEU A 107 -4.37 9.05 15.65
C LEU A 107 -3.01 9.04 16.35
N SER A 108 -3.03 9.18 17.68
CA SER A 108 -1.87 9.03 18.56
C SER A 108 -2.31 8.31 19.83
N ALA A 109 -1.47 7.40 20.33
CA ALA A 109 -1.65 6.76 21.62
C ALA A 109 -0.99 7.54 22.76
N VAL A 110 -0.31 8.65 22.48
CA VAL A 110 0.55 9.37 23.44
C VAL A 110 0.15 10.83 23.54
N SER A 111 -0.23 11.28 24.74
CA SER A 111 -0.36 12.70 25.08
C SER A 111 0.84 13.15 25.90
N ILE A 112 1.41 14.31 25.53
CA ILE A 112 2.59 14.90 26.18
C ILE A 112 2.23 16.32 26.63
N GLU A 113 2.17 16.54 27.94
CA GLU A 113 1.81 17.82 28.54
C GLU A 113 2.99 18.32 29.38
N PRO A 114 3.84 19.23 28.84
CA PRO A 114 4.89 19.87 29.62
C PRO A 114 4.31 21.00 30.48
N SER A 115 4.72 21.06 31.74
CA SER A 115 4.47 22.23 32.61
C SER A 115 5.76 23.02 32.80
N VAL A 116 5.62 24.34 32.85
CA VAL A 116 6.72 25.29 33.02
C VAL A 116 6.60 25.97 34.37
N ASP A 117 7.74 26.28 34.98
CA ASP A 117 7.82 27.06 36.21
C ASP A 117 7.53 28.55 35.96
N GLU A 118 7.58 29.35 37.04
CA GLU A 118 7.38 30.80 37.01
C GLU A 118 8.39 31.56 36.13
N ARG A 119 9.47 30.91 35.70
CA ARG A 119 10.52 31.47 34.83
C ARG A 119 10.42 30.96 33.39
N ASN A 120 9.31 30.30 33.03
CA ASN A 120 9.12 29.62 31.74
C ASN A 120 10.14 28.52 31.45
N ILE A 121 10.65 27.86 32.49
CA ILE A 121 11.54 26.70 32.37
C ILE A 121 10.70 25.43 32.57
N ALA A 122 10.76 24.51 31.61
CA ALA A 122 10.07 23.22 31.73
C ALA A 122 10.58 22.45 32.95
N ASN A 123 9.70 22.15 33.89
CA ASN A 123 10.04 21.49 35.17
C ASN A 123 9.24 20.19 35.43
N GLU A 124 8.12 19.98 34.73
CA GLU A 124 7.30 18.77 34.82
C GLU A 124 6.88 18.29 33.44
N LEU A 125 6.71 16.97 33.29
CA LEU A 125 6.19 16.35 32.08
C LEU A 125 5.19 15.26 32.46
N THR A 126 3.93 15.45 32.07
CA THR A 126 2.92 14.38 32.17
C THR A 126 2.82 13.66 30.84
N LEU A 127 3.07 12.35 30.86
CA LEU A 127 2.96 11.45 29.73
C LEU A 127 1.76 10.52 29.96
N THR A 128 0.72 10.63 29.14
CA THR A 128 -0.41 9.71 29.18
C THR A 128 -0.38 8.83 27.94
N VAL A 129 -0.30 7.51 28.14
CA VAL A 129 -0.34 6.53 27.06
C VAL A 129 -1.63 5.72 27.10
N LYS A 130 -2.38 5.73 26.01
CA LYS A 130 -3.69 5.06 25.94
C LYS A 130 -3.95 4.57 24.52
N SER A 131 -4.24 3.28 24.40
CA SER A 131 -4.73 2.71 23.14
C SER A 131 -6.23 2.92 23.04
N GLU A 132 -6.62 4.16 22.75
CA GLU A 132 -8.00 4.57 22.52
C GLU A 132 -8.09 5.41 21.24
N LEU A 133 -9.30 5.46 20.70
CA LEU A 133 -9.66 5.82 19.33
C LEU A 133 -9.48 4.69 18.31
N VAL A 134 -10.60 4.43 17.68
CA VAL A 134 -10.85 3.31 16.79
C VAL A 134 -11.70 3.90 15.67
N LEU A 135 -11.10 4.02 14.49
CA LEU A 135 -11.82 4.37 13.27
C LEU A 135 -12.26 3.06 12.62
N GLU A 136 -13.55 2.86 12.40
CA GLU A 136 -14.10 1.60 11.91
C GLU A 136 -14.98 1.81 10.70
N TRP A 137 -14.99 0.82 9.81
CA TRP A 137 -15.90 0.74 8.68
C TRP A 137 -15.98 -0.71 8.19
N VAL A 138 -16.94 -0.99 7.31
CA VAL A 138 -17.15 -2.32 6.74
C VAL A 138 -16.67 -2.37 5.28
N GLN A 139 -15.84 -3.37 4.94
CA GLN A 139 -15.43 -3.66 3.56
C GLN A 139 -15.98 -5.01 3.13
N GLY A 140 -17.15 -5.02 2.48
CA GLY A 140 -17.83 -6.26 2.12
C GLY A 140 -18.16 -7.09 3.38
N ASN A 141 -17.46 -8.22 3.56
CA ASN A 141 -17.61 -9.09 4.73
C ASN A 141 -16.52 -8.90 5.80
N ALA A 142 -15.61 -7.95 5.62
CA ALA A 142 -14.56 -7.65 6.60
C ALA A 142 -14.90 -6.40 7.41
N ASN A 143 -14.68 -6.47 8.72
CA ASN A 143 -14.65 -5.30 9.57
C ASN A 143 -13.23 -4.75 9.61
N MET A 144 -13.09 -3.48 9.28
CA MET A 144 -11.81 -2.79 9.25
C MET A 144 -11.73 -1.79 10.38
N ARG A 145 -10.54 -1.66 10.95
CA ARG A 145 -10.29 -0.76 12.07
C ARG A 145 -8.90 -0.15 12.01
N ILE A 146 -8.79 1.14 12.29
CA ILE A 146 -7.50 1.79 12.58
C ILE A 146 -7.46 2.08 14.07
N GLN A 147 -6.40 1.63 14.74
CA GLN A 147 -6.24 1.76 16.18
C GLN A 147 -4.83 2.28 16.51
N SER A 148 -4.76 3.23 17.43
CA SER A 148 -3.53 3.67 18.08
C SER A 148 -3.03 2.60 19.07
N ILE A 149 -1.72 2.38 19.07
CA ILE A 149 -1.05 1.39 19.90
C ILE A 149 0.20 2.05 20.46
N TRP A 150 0.54 1.74 21.71
CA TRP A 150 1.84 2.10 22.24
C TRP A 150 2.63 0.85 22.64
N SER A 151 3.95 0.98 22.62
CA SER A 151 4.84 0.00 23.23
C SER A 151 5.99 0.72 23.93
N GLU A 152 6.55 0.10 24.96
CA GLU A 152 7.62 0.65 25.76
C GLU A 152 8.89 -0.18 25.57
N VAL A 153 10.01 0.53 25.36
CA VAL A 153 11.34 -0.06 25.35
C VAL A 153 12.19 0.69 26.38
N SER A 154 12.54 0.00 27.45
CA SER A 154 13.49 0.49 28.44
C SER A 154 14.91 0.32 27.92
N GLU A 155 15.64 1.43 27.78
CA GLU A 155 17.08 1.42 27.51
C GLU A 155 17.83 2.00 28.72
N SER A 156 18.87 1.30 29.19
CA SER A 156 19.74 1.78 30.26
C SER A 156 21.19 1.54 29.89
N ASP A 157 21.98 2.60 29.82
CA ASP A 157 23.43 2.54 29.60
C ASP A 157 24.25 2.51 30.91
N GLY A 158 23.57 2.42 32.05
CA GLY A 158 24.18 2.38 33.39
C GLY A 158 24.37 3.76 34.03
N TYR A 159 24.26 4.84 33.25
CA TYR A 159 24.33 6.24 33.72
C TYR A 159 23.00 6.97 33.54
N GLN A 160 22.25 6.62 32.50
CA GLN A 160 20.94 7.14 32.18
C GLN A 160 19.92 6.00 32.10
N ARG A 161 18.74 6.24 32.65
CA ARG A 161 17.55 5.42 32.38
C ARG A 161 16.69 6.15 31.36
N LYS A 162 16.48 5.52 30.21
CA LYS A 162 15.65 6.05 29.13
C LYS A 162 14.43 5.15 28.97
N VAL A 163 13.26 5.77 28.93
CA VAL A 163 12.02 5.10 28.57
C VAL A 163 11.65 5.61 27.18
N LEU A 164 11.71 4.73 26.20
CA LEU A 164 11.28 5.03 24.84
C LEU A 164 9.85 4.52 24.68
N ILE A 165 8.92 5.44 24.45
CA ILE A 165 7.53 5.12 24.14
C ILE A 165 7.38 5.22 22.62
N ALA A 166 7.12 4.09 21.99
CA ALA A 166 6.78 4.04 20.57
C ALA A 166 5.27 4.23 20.41
N ASP A 167 4.89 5.27 19.68
CA ASP A 167 3.51 5.58 19.28
C ASP A 167 3.26 5.06 17.86
N ASP A 168 2.41 4.05 17.75
CA ASP A 168 2.15 3.31 16.52
C ASP A 168 0.65 3.37 16.17
N VAL A 169 0.36 3.20 14.89
CA VAL A 169 -1.01 3.00 14.40
C VAL A 169 -1.04 1.74 13.56
N SER A 170 -2.02 0.87 13.81
CA SER A 170 -2.24 -0.36 13.04
C SER A 170 -3.58 -0.36 12.32
N LEU A 171 -3.59 -0.88 11.11
CA LEU A 171 -4.78 -1.29 10.38
C LEU A 171 -5.11 -2.73 10.75
N ILE A 172 -6.34 -2.96 11.16
CA ILE A 172 -6.84 -4.21 11.71
C ILE A 172 -7.98 -4.69 10.83
N SER A 173 -8.00 -5.98 10.54
CA SER A 173 -9.09 -6.62 9.81
C SER A 173 -9.59 -7.84 10.57
N SER A 174 -10.90 -8.03 10.60
CA SER A 174 -11.58 -9.20 11.15
C SER A 174 -12.81 -9.57 10.32
N PHE A 175 -13.32 -10.79 10.46
CA PHE A 175 -14.46 -11.27 9.68
C PHE A 175 -15.58 -11.76 10.61
N PRO A 176 -16.78 -11.15 10.60
CA PRO A 176 -17.90 -11.59 11.43
C PRO A 176 -18.33 -13.04 11.18
N SER A 177 -18.09 -13.54 9.95
CA SER A 177 -18.34 -14.94 9.58
C SER A 177 -17.40 -15.96 10.24
N GLY A 178 -16.40 -15.51 10.99
CA GLY A 178 -15.41 -16.34 11.68
C GLY A 178 -13.99 -16.19 11.10
N PRO A 179 -13.00 -16.88 11.72
CA PRO A 179 -11.58 -16.80 11.37
C PRO A 179 -11.30 -17.08 9.89
N ARG A 180 -10.38 -16.32 9.29
CA ARG A 180 -9.98 -16.45 7.87
C ARG A 180 -8.48 -16.63 7.69
N GLY A 181 -8.07 -17.06 6.49
CA GLY A 181 -6.65 -17.16 6.17
C GLY A 181 -6.03 -15.76 6.01
N PHE A 182 -4.72 -15.63 6.26
CA PHE A 182 -4.02 -14.34 6.13
C PHE A 182 -4.23 -13.66 4.76
N GLU A 183 -4.37 -14.43 3.68
CA GLU A 183 -4.61 -13.90 2.34
C GLU A 183 -5.90 -13.07 2.26
N ASP A 184 -6.96 -13.49 2.94
CA ASP A 184 -8.25 -12.78 2.93
C ASP A 184 -8.11 -11.43 3.62
N HIS A 185 -7.45 -11.40 4.80
CA HIS A 185 -7.12 -10.17 5.51
C HIS A 185 -6.22 -9.25 4.69
N TYR A 186 -5.18 -9.81 4.07
CA TYR A 186 -4.22 -9.06 3.26
C TYR A 186 -4.90 -8.36 2.09
N ARG A 187 -5.81 -9.04 1.38
CA ARG A 187 -6.56 -8.45 0.26
C ARG A 187 -7.38 -7.24 0.68
N GLU A 188 -8.09 -7.33 1.80
CA GLU A 188 -8.90 -6.20 2.30
C GLU A 188 -8.03 -5.03 2.78
N GLN A 189 -6.92 -5.31 3.47
CA GLN A 189 -5.97 -4.28 3.87
C GLN A 189 -5.22 -3.67 2.68
N GLN A 190 -5.01 -4.43 1.62
CA GLN A 190 -4.36 -3.95 0.40
C GLN A 190 -5.21 -2.88 -0.30
N LYS A 191 -6.54 -2.98 -0.26
CA LYS A 191 -7.45 -1.94 -0.79
C LYS A 191 -7.23 -0.60 -0.09
N VAL A 192 -7.04 -0.61 1.23
CA VAL A 192 -6.73 0.58 2.03
C VAL A 192 -5.36 1.16 1.65
N ARG A 193 -4.33 0.30 1.55
CA ARG A 193 -2.99 0.73 1.12
C ARG A 193 -3.01 1.37 -0.27
N HIS A 194 -3.79 0.83 -1.19
CA HIS A 194 -3.96 1.38 -2.54
C HIS A 194 -4.59 2.76 -2.51
N PHE A 195 -5.65 2.93 -1.72
CA PHE A 195 -6.25 4.25 -1.53
C PHE A 195 -5.25 5.26 -0.95
N MET A 196 -4.53 4.88 0.11
CA MET A 196 -3.49 5.74 0.70
C MET A 196 -2.36 6.09 -0.28
N THR A 197 -2.01 5.19 -1.20
CA THR A 197 -1.02 5.46 -2.27
C THR A 197 -1.47 6.63 -3.15
N PHE A 198 -2.77 6.75 -3.46
CA PHE A 198 -3.30 7.93 -4.13
C PHE A 198 -3.27 9.16 -3.24
N MET A 199 -3.62 9.03 -1.95
CA MET A 199 -3.64 10.18 -1.05
C MET A 199 -2.25 10.81 -0.90
N TYR A 200 -1.20 9.99 -0.77
CA TYR A 200 0.18 10.48 -0.68
C TYR A 200 0.89 10.68 -2.03
N GLY A 201 0.34 10.16 -3.13
CA GLY A 201 0.98 10.23 -4.45
C GLY A 201 2.30 9.45 -4.57
N GLN A 202 2.57 8.49 -3.67
CA GLN A 202 3.82 7.71 -3.61
C GLN A 202 3.61 6.29 -3.04
N GLN A 203 4.61 5.41 -3.16
CA GLN A 203 4.48 4.03 -2.64
C GLN A 203 4.47 3.99 -1.14
N LEU A 204 3.54 3.21 -0.64
CA LEU A 204 3.45 2.83 0.76
C LEU A 204 3.59 1.32 0.88
N PHE A 205 4.34 0.90 1.88
CA PHE A 205 4.67 -0.49 2.11
C PHE A 205 4.09 -0.98 3.43
N PHE A 206 3.72 -2.26 3.46
CA PHE A 206 3.47 -2.95 4.71
C PHE A 206 4.80 -3.20 5.42
N ARG A 207 4.92 -2.76 6.68
CA ARG A 207 6.15 -2.83 7.47
C ARG A 207 6.17 -4.00 8.43
N ARG A 208 5.01 -4.41 8.91
CA ARG A 208 4.85 -5.43 9.93
C ARG A 208 3.45 -5.98 9.86
N HIS A 209 3.32 -7.25 10.23
CA HIS A 209 2.05 -7.87 10.54
C HIS A 209 2.11 -8.54 11.91
N ALA A 210 0.98 -8.58 12.58
CA ALA A 210 0.77 -9.40 13.76
C ALA A 210 -0.64 -9.99 13.71
N LEU A 211 -0.83 -11.11 14.37
CA LEU A 211 -2.13 -11.75 14.53
C LEU A 211 -2.57 -11.71 15.98
N ARG A 212 -3.88 -11.69 16.21
CA ARG A 212 -4.50 -12.02 17.49
C ARG A 212 -5.50 -13.12 17.22
N ASP A 213 -5.36 -14.24 17.93
CA ASP A 213 -6.17 -15.44 17.72
C ASP A 213 -6.21 -16.30 18.99
N GLU A 214 -7.33 -16.97 19.25
CA GLU A 214 -7.52 -17.82 20.42
C GLU A 214 -6.51 -18.96 20.54
N ARG A 215 -5.98 -19.48 19.44
CA ARG A 215 -5.03 -20.59 19.46
C ARG A 215 -3.66 -20.20 20.02
N TYR A 216 -3.37 -18.91 20.15
CA TYR A 216 -2.12 -18.39 20.73
C TYR A 216 -2.33 -17.78 22.12
N SER A 217 -3.51 -17.99 22.69
CA SER A 217 -3.87 -17.43 23.98
C SER A 217 -3.31 -18.24 25.14
N PHE A 218 -3.13 -17.57 26.28
CA PHE A 218 -2.66 -18.18 27.52
C PHE A 218 -3.33 -17.53 28.74
N MET A 219 -3.33 -18.25 29.85
CA MET A 219 -3.81 -17.77 31.15
C MET A 219 -2.62 -17.35 32.01
N LEU A 220 -2.76 -16.24 32.75
CA LEU A 220 -1.85 -15.91 33.83
C LEU A 220 -2.42 -16.40 35.16
N ASP A 221 -1.56 -16.91 36.03
CA ASP A 221 -1.96 -17.32 37.38
C ASP A 221 -2.64 -16.15 38.12
N GLY A 222 -3.84 -16.40 38.63
CA GLY A 222 -4.64 -15.40 39.36
C GLY A 222 -5.46 -14.44 38.48
N ARG A 223 -5.48 -14.62 37.15
CA ARG A 223 -6.45 -13.95 36.26
C ARG A 223 -7.53 -14.91 35.77
N GLU A 224 -8.76 -14.42 35.70
CA GLU A 224 -9.89 -15.15 35.09
C GLU A 224 -9.95 -14.97 33.56
N ASP A 225 -9.38 -13.88 33.03
CA ASP A 225 -9.43 -13.56 31.61
C ASP A 225 -8.26 -14.16 30.81
N LEU A 226 -8.63 -14.79 29.69
CA LEU A 226 -7.71 -15.32 28.70
C LEU A 226 -6.95 -14.20 27.99
N ILE A 227 -5.62 -14.24 28.06
CA ILE A 227 -4.76 -13.26 27.38
C ILE A 227 -4.56 -13.70 25.93
N LYS A 228 -4.95 -12.83 24.99
CA LYS A 228 -4.74 -13.01 23.55
C LYS A 228 -3.63 -12.06 23.08
N PRO A 229 -2.35 -12.50 23.09
CA PRO A 229 -1.22 -11.65 22.68
C PRO A 229 -1.28 -11.31 21.19
N ARG A 230 -0.59 -10.24 20.80
CA ARG A 230 -0.32 -9.93 19.39
C ARG A 230 0.95 -10.68 18.99
N ILE A 231 0.82 -11.73 18.19
CA ILE A 231 1.92 -12.56 17.75
C ILE A 231 2.44 -12.07 16.40
N GLN A 232 3.75 -11.94 16.25
CA GLN A 232 4.35 -11.49 15.00
C GLN A 232 4.09 -12.50 13.87
N LEU A 233 3.65 -11.97 12.74
CA LEU A 233 3.42 -12.71 11.50
C LEU A 233 4.31 -12.14 10.40
N ILE A 234 4.99 -13.01 9.66
CA ILE A 234 5.79 -12.65 8.50
C ILE A 234 5.15 -13.29 7.26
N SER A 235 4.88 -12.48 6.24
CA SER A 235 4.34 -12.96 4.96
C SER A 235 5.40 -12.87 3.87
N CYS A 236 5.46 -13.87 2.99
CA CYS A 236 6.33 -13.82 1.82
C CYS A 236 5.97 -12.69 0.85
N ARG A 237 4.71 -12.22 0.87
CA ARG A 237 4.20 -11.15 0.00
C ARG A 237 4.72 -9.78 0.38
N THR A 238 4.86 -9.51 1.68
CA THR A 238 5.21 -8.19 2.21
C THR A 238 6.62 -8.13 2.78
N PHE A 239 7.33 -9.26 2.90
CA PHE A 239 8.68 -9.26 3.46
C PHE A 239 9.68 -8.40 2.67
N ALA A 240 9.64 -8.46 1.34
CA ALA A 240 10.53 -7.65 0.51
C ALA A 240 10.27 -6.15 0.70
N ASP A 241 9.02 -5.78 1.01
CA ASP A 241 8.57 -4.42 1.25
C ASP A 241 8.93 -3.96 2.67
N SER A 242 8.80 -4.84 3.68
CA SER A 242 9.07 -4.50 5.07
C SER A 242 10.53 -4.15 5.36
N VAL A 243 11.46 -4.71 4.59
CA VAL A 243 12.91 -4.48 4.74
C VAL A 243 13.44 -3.30 3.90
N ARG A 244 12.58 -2.61 3.14
CA ARG A 244 12.96 -1.40 2.42
C ARG A 244 13.12 -0.23 3.38
N ASP A 245 13.83 0.80 2.95
CA ASP A 245 13.92 2.04 3.71
C ASP A 245 12.53 2.67 3.94
N VAL A 246 12.37 3.30 5.10
CA VAL A 246 11.14 4.02 5.45
C VAL A 246 11.19 5.39 4.75
N PRO A 247 10.11 5.83 4.08
CA PRO A 247 10.04 7.18 3.50
C PRO A 247 10.35 8.24 4.55
N SER A 248 11.09 9.28 4.16
CA SER A 248 11.30 10.43 5.03
C SER A 248 9.97 11.15 5.28
N ARG A 249 9.88 11.86 6.41
CA ARG A 249 8.69 12.70 6.72
C ARG A 249 8.39 13.69 5.60
N ASP A 250 9.42 14.31 5.03
CA ASP A 250 9.27 15.27 3.94
C ASP A 250 8.59 14.67 2.70
N LYS A 251 8.88 13.40 2.39
CA LYS A 251 8.21 12.69 1.29
C LYS A 251 6.73 12.50 1.58
N LEU A 252 6.33 12.34 2.84
CA LEU A 252 4.94 12.12 3.27
C LEU A 252 4.16 13.43 3.50
N ASN A 253 4.74 14.61 3.27
CA ASN A 253 4.04 15.88 3.48
C ASN A 253 3.01 16.19 2.38
N ASP A 254 3.09 15.53 1.23
CA ASP A 254 2.22 15.78 0.07
C ASP A 254 0.87 15.04 0.17
N LEU A 255 0.20 15.11 1.32
CA LEU A 255 -1.04 14.39 1.57
C LEU A 255 -2.26 15.15 1.01
N LEU A 256 -2.97 14.52 0.07
CA LEU A 256 -4.17 15.09 -0.57
C LEU A 256 -5.38 15.13 0.37
N ALA A 257 -5.65 14.02 1.07
CA ALA A 257 -6.74 13.93 2.03
C ALA A 257 -6.39 12.92 3.16
N ASN A 258 -6.68 13.30 4.40
CA ASN A 258 -6.56 12.42 5.57
C ASN A 258 -7.85 11.63 5.80
N PHE A 259 -7.83 10.69 6.76
CA PHE A 259 -9.00 9.89 7.09
C PHE A 259 -10.20 10.75 7.54
N HIS A 260 -9.97 11.87 8.23
CA HIS A 260 -11.06 12.75 8.66
C HIS A 260 -11.84 13.37 7.49
N ALA A 261 -11.16 13.66 6.37
CA ALA A 261 -11.81 14.15 5.16
C ALA A 261 -12.53 13.04 4.39
N VAL A 262 -12.02 11.81 4.44
CA VAL A 262 -12.55 10.66 3.69
C VAL A 262 -13.71 9.99 4.43
N GLY A 263 -13.58 9.84 5.75
CA GLY A 263 -14.54 9.18 6.62
C GLY A 263 -14.62 7.66 6.42
N ALA A 264 -15.42 7.02 7.28
CA ALA A 264 -15.79 5.61 7.12
C ALA A 264 -16.52 5.41 5.80
N ASP A 265 -17.55 6.20 5.52
CA ASP A 265 -18.39 6.12 4.32
C ASP A 265 -17.56 6.17 3.03
N GLY A 266 -16.53 7.02 2.96
CA GLY A 266 -15.65 7.09 1.80
C GLY A 266 -14.81 5.82 1.62
N MET A 267 -14.33 5.23 2.71
CA MET A 267 -13.62 3.94 2.67
C MET A 267 -14.54 2.78 2.30
N GLU A 268 -15.79 2.78 2.74
CA GLU A 268 -16.80 1.79 2.33
C GLU A 268 -17.09 1.91 0.83
N ALA A 269 -17.35 3.14 0.34
CA ALA A 269 -17.60 3.41 -1.07
C ALA A 269 -16.41 2.99 -1.96
N TRP A 270 -15.18 3.35 -1.55
CA TRP A 270 -13.95 2.91 -2.22
C TRP A 270 -13.90 1.39 -2.37
N CYS A 271 -14.21 0.65 -1.30
CA CYS A 271 -14.11 -0.81 -1.30
C CYS A 271 -15.21 -1.49 -2.10
N VAL A 272 -16.42 -0.92 -2.13
CA VAL A 272 -17.53 -1.39 -2.96
C VAL A 272 -17.19 -1.25 -4.45
N GLU A 273 -16.61 -0.12 -4.86
CA GLU A 273 -16.27 0.15 -6.26
C GLU A 273 -14.92 -0.48 -6.68
N TYR A 274 -14.09 -0.95 -5.74
CA TYR A 274 -12.72 -1.35 -5.98
C TYR A 274 -12.54 -2.32 -7.16
N GLU A 275 -13.29 -3.43 -7.19
CA GLU A 275 -13.13 -4.46 -8.24
C GLU A 275 -13.60 -3.96 -9.61
N LYS A 276 -14.66 -3.14 -9.64
CA LYS A 276 -15.13 -2.51 -10.89
C LYS A 276 -14.10 -1.54 -11.45
N TRP A 277 -13.38 -0.84 -10.57
CA TRP A 277 -12.37 0.15 -10.92
C TRP A 277 -10.94 -0.41 -10.94
N GLU A 278 -10.74 -1.73 -10.85
CA GLU A 278 -9.42 -2.36 -10.74
C GLU A 278 -8.46 -1.93 -11.87
N ARG A 279 -8.99 -1.80 -13.10
CA ARG A 279 -8.24 -1.35 -14.29
C ARG A 279 -7.79 0.11 -14.22
N PHE A 280 -8.48 0.94 -13.44
CA PHE A 280 -8.03 2.29 -13.09
C PHE A 280 -7.01 2.22 -11.95
N ILE A 281 -7.31 1.48 -10.88
CA ILE A 281 -6.57 1.46 -9.62
C ILE A 281 -5.16 0.88 -9.79
N LEU A 282 -5.04 -0.36 -10.28
CA LEU A 282 -3.78 -1.10 -10.20
C LEU A 282 -2.64 -0.49 -11.03
N PRO A 283 -2.85 -0.04 -12.28
CA PRO A 283 -1.78 0.59 -13.05
C PRO A 283 -1.31 1.90 -12.40
N SER A 284 -2.24 2.72 -11.91
CA SER A 284 -1.93 3.99 -11.25
C SER A 284 -1.17 3.80 -9.93
N VAL A 285 -1.64 2.92 -9.04
CA VAL A 285 -0.95 2.59 -7.77
C VAL A 285 0.47 2.11 -8.05
N ASN A 286 0.66 1.32 -9.11
CA ASN A 286 1.96 0.76 -9.44
C ASN A 286 2.98 1.80 -9.90
N VAL A 287 2.56 2.85 -10.64
CA VAL A 287 3.49 3.91 -11.11
C VAL A 287 3.60 5.10 -10.18
N LEU A 288 2.53 5.47 -9.48
CA LEU A 288 2.63 6.41 -8.36
C LEU A 288 3.55 5.85 -7.29
N GLY A 289 3.54 4.53 -7.13
CA GLY A 289 4.38 3.86 -6.19
C GLY A 289 5.89 4.04 -6.47
N ARG A 290 6.33 3.61 -7.62
CA ARG A 290 7.74 3.27 -7.81
C ARG A 290 8.65 4.50 -7.86
N ASP A 291 9.70 4.47 -7.04
CA ASP A 291 10.83 5.39 -7.16
C ASP A 291 11.59 5.18 -8.49
N GLY A 292 12.07 6.27 -9.09
CA GLY A 292 12.94 6.23 -10.28
C GLY A 292 12.25 5.84 -11.60
N VAL A 293 10.91 5.89 -11.66
CA VAL A 293 10.17 5.63 -12.90
C VAL A 293 10.26 6.82 -13.86
N PHE A 294 10.46 6.52 -15.14
CA PHE A 294 10.45 7.52 -16.20
C PHE A 294 9.08 8.20 -16.31
N ALA A 295 9.07 9.50 -16.61
CA ALA A 295 7.83 10.27 -16.69
C ALA A 295 6.85 9.67 -17.72
N GLU A 296 7.38 9.09 -18.78
CA GLU A 296 6.66 8.45 -19.86
C GLU A 296 5.94 7.18 -19.42
N ASP A 297 6.56 6.36 -18.56
CA ASP A 297 5.90 5.19 -17.97
C ASP A 297 4.74 5.59 -17.05
N VAL A 298 4.90 6.70 -16.33
CA VAL A 298 3.81 7.29 -15.54
C VAL A 298 2.68 7.71 -16.46
N ILE A 299 2.97 8.46 -17.54
CA ILE A 299 1.96 8.92 -18.51
C ILE A 299 1.26 7.73 -19.16
N LEU A 300 1.99 6.70 -19.61
CA LEU A 300 1.40 5.51 -20.21
C LEU A 300 0.42 4.84 -19.25
N SER A 301 0.85 4.58 -18.01
CA SER A 301 0.03 3.83 -17.05
C SER A 301 -1.16 4.63 -16.55
N THR A 302 -0.98 5.91 -16.25
CA THR A 302 -2.06 6.79 -15.75
C THR A 302 -3.04 7.17 -16.86
N SER A 303 -2.59 7.36 -18.10
CA SER A 303 -3.51 7.57 -19.23
C SER A 303 -4.34 6.32 -19.51
N MET A 304 -3.77 5.11 -19.45
CA MET A 304 -4.56 3.87 -19.52
C MET A 304 -5.56 3.75 -18.38
N SER A 305 -5.18 4.14 -17.15
CA SER A 305 -6.12 4.22 -16.02
C SER A 305 -7.26 5.20 -16.28
N MET A 306 -6.98 6.37 -16.86
CA MET A 306 -8.00 7.36 -17.23
C MET A 306 -8.87 6.91 -18.41
N GLU A 307 -8.33 6.13 -19.36
CA GLU A 307 -9.13 5.47 -20.40
C GLU A 307 -10.20 4.56 -19.76
N ALA A 308 -9.79 3.69 -18.83
CA ALA A 308 -10.71 2.80 -18.11
C ALA A 308 -11.70 3.57 -17.22
N ALA A 309 -11.25 4.63 -16.54
CA ALA A 309 -12.11 5.50 -15.74
C ALA A 309 -13.18 6.21 -16.60
N GLY A 310 -12.77 6.81 -17.72
CA GLY A 310 -13.69 7.51 -18.62
C GLY A 310 -14.73 6.61 -19.29
N GLU A 311 -14.41 5.33 -19.49
CA GLU A 311 -15.40 4.31 -19.90
C GLU A 311 -16.45 4.06 -18.81
N LEU A 312 -16.03 3.95 -17.54
CA LEU A 312 -16.92 3.70 -16.40
C LEU A 312 -17.78 4.91 -16.03
N ILE A 313 -17.26 6.13 -16.21
CA ILE A 313 -17.98 7.38 -15.94
C ILE A 313 -19.18 7.54 -16.89
N GLY A 314 -19.01 7.17 -18.16
CA GLY A 314 -20.06 7.33 -19.17
C GLY A 314 -20.11 8.74 -19.78
N GLU A 315 -21.15 9.00 -20.58
CA GLU A 315 -21.30 10.25 -21.33
C GLU A 315 -21.44 11.47 -20.41
N CYS A 316 -20.78 12.57 -20.79
CA CYS A 316 -20.80 13.85 -20.09
C CYS A 316 -21.19 15.01 -21.02
N ASP A 317 -21.71 16.09 -20.47
CA ASP A 317 -22.09 17.26 -21.24
C ASP A 317 -20.86 17.92 -21.91
N GLY A 318 -21.03 18.40 -23.14
CA GLY A 318 -19.97 19.08 -23.91
C GLY A 318 -18.98 18.14 -24.61
N GLU A 319 -19.15 16.82 -24.51
CA GLU A 319 -18.18 15.85 -25.04
C GLU A 319 -18.24 15.63 -26.57
N GLU A 320 -19.27 16.17 -27.25
CA GLU A 320 -19.55 15.95 -28.68
C GLU A 320 -18.35 16.30 -29.59
N CYS A 321 -17.60 17.34 -29.26
CA CYS A 321 -16.43 17.79 -30.04
C CYS A 321 -15.21 16.86 -29.94
N LEU A 322 -15.27 15.85 -29.05
CA LEU A 322 -14.24 14.83 -28.84
C LEU A 322 -14.65 13.45 -29.35
N LYS A 323 -15.90 13.29 -29.82
CA LYS A 323 -16.37 12.02 -30.37
C LYS A 323 -15.63 11.68 -31.66
N GLY A 324 -15.07 10.47 -31.70
CA GLY A 324 -14.42 9.92 -32.88
C GLY A 324 -15.43 9.31 -33.85
N ARG A 325 -15.00 9.09 -35.10
CA ARG A 325 -15.81 8.38 -36.11
C ARG A 325 -15.75 6.84 -35.99
N GLY A 326 -15.01 6.32 -35.00
CA GLY A 326 -14.72 4.90 -34.84
C GLY A 326 -15.50 4.26 -33.70
N ARG A 327 -15.38 2.93 -33.58
CA ARG A 327 -16.04 2.13 -32.54
C ARG A 327 -15.40 2.27 -31.16
N ASN A 328 -14.12 2.64 -31.09
CA ASN A 328 -13.41 2.83 -29.83
C ASN A 328 -13.50 4.29 -29.39
N LEU A 329 -13.70 4.51 -28.09
CA LEU A 329 -13.70 5.84 -27.49
C LEU A 329 -12.30 6.46 -27.64
N PRO A 330 -12.19 7.70 -28.15
CA PRO A 330 -10.91 8.40 -28.19
C PRO A 330 -10.36 8.64 -26.78
N VAL A 331 -9.04 8.52 -26.61
CA VAL A 331 -8.37 8.76 -25.32
C VAL A 331 -8.69 10.14 -24.75
N ALA A 332 -8.71 11.17 -25.62
CA ALA A 332 -9.07 12.53 -25.23
C ALA A 332 -10.50 12.62 -24.66
N LEU A 333 -11.43 11.82 -25.19
CA LEU A 333 -12.80 11.76 -24.68
C LEU A 333 -12.84 11.15 -23.27
N CYS A 334 -12.10 10.06 -23.03
CA CYS A 334 -12.03 9.46 -21.70
C CYS A 334 -11.39 10.41 -20.66
N ILE A 335 -10.32 11.11 -21.05
CA ILE A 335 -9.67 12.12 -20.19
C ILE A 335 -10.63 13.28 -19.91
N TYR A 336 -11.38 13.74 -20.91
CA TYR A 336 -12.38 14.79 -20.72
C TYR A 336 -13.42 14.40 -19.68
N ARG A 337 -13.98 13.19 -19.77
CA ARG A 337 -14.92 12.67 -18.78
C ARG A 337 -14.33 12.64 -17.37
N CYS A 338 -13.06 12.24 -17.25
CA CYS A 338 -12.34 12.29 -15.97
C CYS A 338 -12.23 13.72 -15.44
N LEU A 339 -11.83 14.69 -16.26
CA LEU A 339 -11.72 16.09 -15.83
C LEU A 339 -13.10 16.70 -15.49
N HIS A 340 -14.13 16.31 -16.24
CA HIS A 340 -15.50 16.81 -16.08
C HIS A 340 -16.07 16.42 -14.71
N VAL A 341 -15.98 15.15 -14.29
CA VAL A 341 -16.49 14.71 -12.98
C VAL A 341 -15.70 15.26 -11.79
N LEU A 342 -14.48 15.75 -12.03
CA LEU A 342 -13.67 16.39 -11.00
C LEU A 342 -13.98 17.88 -10.84
N GLU A 343 -14.68 18.49 -11.80
CA GLU A 343 -15.10 19.90 -11.78
C GLU A 343 -13.95 20.86 -11.41
N LEU A 344 -12.79 20.65 -12.04
CA LEU A 344 -11.60 21.45 -11.76
C LEU A 344 -11.68 22.83 -12.41
N GLU A 345 -11.37 23.85 -11.61
CA GLU A 345 -11.12 25.20 -12.11
C GLU A 345 -9.74 25.23 -12.77
N LEU A 346 -9.72 25.15 -14.11
CA LEU A 346 -8.48 25.10 -14.87
C LEU A 346 -7.90 26.50 -15.10
N PRO A 347 -6.59 26.70 -14.87
CA PRO A 347 -5.89 27.90 -15.29
C PRO A 347 -6.03 28.21 -16.79
N GLY A 348 -5.94 29.49 -17.14
CA GLY A 348 -6.13 29.97 -18.51
C GLY A 348 -5.13 29.40 -19.51
N GLU A 349 -3.95 29.02 -19.06
CA GLU A 349 -2.86 28.42 -19.83
C GLU A 349 -3.25 27.08 -20.48
N PHE A 350 -4.31 26.42 -20.01
CA PHE A 350 -4.80 25.15 -20.54
C PHE A 350 -5.90 25.29 -21.61
N SER A 351 -6.41 26.50 -21.88
CA SER A 351 -7.49 26.76 -22.85
C SER A 351 -8.75 25.89 -22.65
N GLY A 352 -9.02 25.48 -21.40
CA GLY A 352 -10.19 24.71 -20.99
C GLY A 352 -10.04 23.18 -21.06
N MET A 353 -11.06 22.45 -20.56
CA MET A 353 -11.00 20.99 -20.39
C MET A 353 -10.82 20.23 -21.71
N VAL A 354 -11.46 20.67 -22.80
CA VAL A 354 -11.37 20.03 -24.12
C VAL A 354 -9.94 20.10 -24.66
N ALA A 355 -9.35 21.29 -24.63
CA ALA A 355 -7.98 21.53 -25.07
C ALA A 355 -6.97 20.72 -24.24
N LEU A 356 -7.10 20.76 -22.89
CA LEU A 356 -6.26 19.97 -21.99
C LEU A 356 -6.35 18.47 -22.25
N SER A 357 -7.56 17.95 -22.45
CA SER A 357 -7.78 16.53 -22.74
C SER A 357 -7.12 16.08 -24.04
N ARG A 358 -7.17 16.93 -25.07
CA ARG A 358 -6.46 16.71 -26.34
C ARG A 358 -4.96 16.76 -26.14
N ALA A 359 -4.43 17.72 -25.38
CA ALA A 359 -3.00 17.85 -25.12
C ALA A 359 -2.41 16.61 -24.41
N ILE A 360 -3.09 16.13 -23.36
CA ILE A 360 -2.69 14.91 -22.63
C ILE A 360 -2.75 13.70 -23.59
N ALA A 361 -3.86 13.54 -24.33
CA ALA A 361 -4.03 12.43 -25.26
C ALA A 361 -3.00 12.43 -26.40
N ASN A 362 -2.66 13.61 -26.94
CA ASN A 362 -1.66 13.76 -27.99
C ASN A 362 -0.27 13.34 -27.48
N THR A 363 0.10 13.79 -26.28
CA THR A 363 1.38 13.45 -25.64
C THR A 363 1.48 11.94 -25.37
N TYR A 364 0.43 11.34 -24.79
CA TYR A 364 0.35 9.88 -24.59
C TYR A 364 0.46 9.10 -25.91
N ASN A 365 -0.28 9.50 -26.94
CA ASN A 365 -0.25 8.81 -28.23
C ASN A 365 1.11 8.94 -28.94
N ALA A 366 1.80 10.08 -28.79
CA ALA A 366 3.15 10.28 -29.32
C ALA A 366 4.18 9.37 -28.64
N ILE A 367 4.06 9.14 -27.32
CA ILE A 367 4.90 8.17 -26.59
C ILE A 367 4.58 6.73 -27.03
N LYS A 368 3.29 6.39 -27.14
CA LYS A 368 2.81 5.03 -27.38
C LYS A 368 3.04 4.53 -28.81
N HIS A 369 2.87 5.40 -29.81
CA HIS A 369 2.84 4.98 -31.21
C HIS A 369 4.04 5.51 -31.99
N SER A 370 4.93 4.61 -32.43
CA SER A 370 6.09 4.95 -33.27
C SER A 370 5.74 5.63 -34.59
N SER A 371 4.51 5.47 -35.08
CA SER A 371 4.02 6.11 -36.31
C SER A 371 3.66 7.59 -36.16
N ARG A 372 3.71 8.15 -34.94
CA ARG A 372 3.32 9.55 -34.65
C ARG A 372 4.45 10.57 -34.78
N GLY A 373 5.62 10.15 -35.28
CA GLY A 373 6.75 11.04 -35.55
C GLY A 373 7.80 11.00 -34.45
N SER A 374 8.38 12.16 -34.13
CA SER A 374 9.36 12.28 -33.06
C SER A 374 8.71 12.13 -31.68
N PHE A 375 9.54 11.77 -30.70
CA PHE A 375 9.14 11.77 -29.30
C PHE A 375 8.71 13.19 -28.86
N PRO A 376 7.73 13.32 -27.94
CA PRO A 376 7.31 14.63 -27.44
C PRO A 376 8.44 15.36 -26.71
N ASP A 377 8.33 16.68 -26.63
CA ASP A 377 9.28 17.53 -25.91
C ASP A 377 9.28 17.16 -24.42
N GLY A 378 10.47 17.10 -23.80
CA GLY A 378 10.60 16.72 -22.39
C GLY A 378 9.83 17.64 -21.43
N ARG A 379 9.59 18.89 -21.81
CA ARG A 379 8.76 19.83 -21.05
C ARG A 379 7.28 19.44 -21.07
N GLU A 380 6.75 19.06 -22.24
CA GLU A 380 5.37 18.55 -22.39
C GLU A 380 5.19 17.28 -21.55
N VAL A 381 6.14 16.34 -21.65
CA VAL A 381 6.16 15.10 -20.87
C VAL A 381 6.13 15.41 -19.38
N ARG A 382 6.92 16.38 -18.91
CA ARG A 382 6.95 16.74 -17.49
C ARG A 382 5.61 17.31 -17.01
N ILE A 383 5.00 18.23 -17.76
CA ILE A 383 3.71 18.83 -17.41
C ILE A 383 2.60 17.77 -17.40
N VAL A 384 2.52 16.94 -18.44
CA VAL A 384 1.50 15.86 -18.52
C VAL A 384 1.70 14.82 -17.43
N CYS A 385 2.94 14.49 -17.06
CA CYS A 385 3.22 13.60 -15.94
C CYS A 385 2.65 14.15 -14.62
N ASP A 386 2.93 15.42 -14.30
CA ASP A 386 2.47 16.04 -13.06
C ASP A 386 0.93 16.17 -13.03
N LEU A 387 0.31 16.56 -14.15
CA LEU A 387 -1.15 16.60 -14.31
C LEU A 387 -1.80 15.23 -14.13
N ASN A 388 -1.28 14.21 -14.81
CA ASN A 388 -1.83 12.86 -14.73
C ASN A 388 -1.79 12.33 -13.30
N LYS A 389 -0.69 12.57 -12.57
CA LYS A 389 -0.59 12.21 -11.15
C LYS A 389 -1.67 12.88 -10.33
N LEU A 390 -1.90 14.18 -10.51
CA LEU A 390 -2.96 14.90 -9.80
C LEU A 390 -4.35 14.34 -10.14
N ILE A 391 -4.65 14.16 -11.43
CA ILE A 391 -5.97 13.69 -11.90
C ILE A 391 -6.29 12.31 -11.33
N VAL A 392 -5.38 11.34 -11.40
CA VAL A 392 -5.67 9.98 -10.89
C VAL A 392 -5.82 9.96 -9.36
N ARG A 393 -5.12 10.84 -8.63
CA ARG A 393 -5.30 10.97 -7.17
C ARG A 393 -6.68 11.53 -6.83
N LEU A 394 -7.15 12.50 -7.60
CA LEU A 394 -8.49 13.07 -7.44
C LEU A 394 -9.60 12.09 -7.88
N LEU A 395 -9.37 11.31 -8.94
CA LEU A 395 -10.30 10.25 -9.35
C LEU A 395 -10.44 9.19 -8.25
N ALA A 396 -9.39 8.89 -7.48
CA ALA A 396 -9.53 8.00 -6.31
C ALA A 396 -10.49 8.56 -5.25
N LEU A 397 -10.51 9.87 -5.00
CA LEU A 397 -11.51 10.53 -4.14
C LEU A 397 -12.92 10.43 -4.76
N HIS A 398 -13.05 10.63 -6.07
CA HIS A 398 -14.32 10.47 -6.78
C HIS A 398 -14.87 9.04 -6.64
N VAL A 399 -14.03 8.01 -6.81
CA VAL A 399 -14.42 6.60 -6.60
C VAL A 399 -14.84 6.35 -5.15
N ALA A 400 -14.16 6.97 -4.19
CA ALA A 400 -14.53 6.96 -2.78
C ALA A 400 -15.73 7.86 -2.46
N LYS A 401 -16.33 8.56 -3.43
CA LYS A 401 -17.44 9.51 -3.25
C LYS A 401 -17.14 10.59 -2.19
N VAL A 402 -15.90 11.03 -2.13
CA VAL A 402 -15.44 12.09 -1.22
C VAL A 402 -15.53 13.43 -1.93
N ASP A 403 -16.31 14.35 -1.35
CA ASP A 403 -16.42 15.71 -1.86
C ASP A 403 -15.10 16.47 -1.73
N LEU A 404 -14.75 17.23 -2.78
CA LEU A 404 -13.59 18.13 -2.76
C LEU A 404 -13.92 19.36 -1.88
N ASN A 405 -13.72 19.21 -0.58
CA ASN A 405 -13.89 20.30 0.39
C ASN A 405 -12.83 21.41 0.22
N ALA A 406 -12.96 22.50 0.97
CA ALA A 406 -12.07 23.66 0.86
C ALA A 406 -10.58 23.34 1.05
N VAL A 407 -10.24 22.38 1.93
CA VAL A 407 -8.85 21.97 2.18
C VAL A 407 -8.29 21.25 0.95
N ILE A 408 -9.04 20.31 0.40
CA ILE A 408 -8.65 19.55 -0.78
C ILE A 408 -8.55 20.50 -1.99
N ARG A 409 -9.53 21.39 -2.18
CA ARG A 409 -9.49 22.39 -3.27
C ARG A 409 -8.30 23.32 -3.16
N SER A 410 -7.95 23.79 -1.96
CA SER A 410 -6.76 24.61 -1.74
C SER A 410 -5.48 23.87 -2.16
N TYR A 411 -5.36 22.59 -1.79
CA TYR A 411 -4.24 21.75 -2.23
C TYR A 411 -4.20 21.61 -3.76
N VAL A 412 -5.34 21.36 -4.40
CA VAL A 412 -5.45 21.23 -5.87
C VAL A 412 -5.06 22.52 -6.58
N SER A 413 -5.55 23.67 -6.10
CA SER A 413 -5.16 24.98 -6.64
C SER A 413 -3.65 25.19 -6.54
N LEU A 414 -3.03 24.92 -5.39
CA LEU A 414 -1.58 25.03 -5.24
C LEU A 414 -0.82 24.07 -6.17
N ALA A 415 -1.32 22.84 -6.37
CA ALA A 415 -0.72 21.88 -7.29
C ALA A 415 -0.80 22.38 -8.75
N LEU A 416 -1.94 22.95 -9.17
CA LEU A 416 -2.11 23.54 -10.49
C LEU A 416 -1.25 24.79 -10.67
N ASP A 417 -1.16 25.67 -9.68
CA ASP A 417 -0.30 26.86 -9.71
C ASP A 417 1.18 26.48 -9.88
N ASN A 418 1.62 25.42 -9.21
CA ASN A 418 2.98 24.89 -9.39
C ASN A 418 3.23 24.32 -10.80
N ILE A 419 2.20 23.76 -11.45
CA ILE A 419 2.29 23.30 -12.84
C ILE A 419 2.33 24.50 -13.79
N VAL A 420 1.47 25.50 -13.58
CA VAL A 420 1.44 26.73 -14.36
C VAL A 420 2.76 27.49 -14.23
N ALA A 421 3.32 27.62 -13.03
CA ALA A 421 4.61 28.28 -12.82
C ALA A 421 5.74 27.63 -13.66
N LYS A 422 5.73 26.30 -13.82
CA LYS A 422 6.67 25.60 -14.72
C LYS A 422 6.38 25.90 -16.19
N MET A 423 5.10 25.94 -16.57
CA MET A 423 4.71 26.31 -17.93
C MET A 423 5.15 27.74 -18.26
N SER A 424 4.89 28.71 -17.38
CA SER A 424 5.33 30.10 -17.55
C SER A 424 6.84 30.22 -17.62
N TRP A 425 7.58 29.48 -16.79
CA TRP A 425 9.05 29.46 -16.85
C TRP A 425 9.59 28.94 -18.19
N TRP A 426 8.84 28.06 -18.86
CA TRP A 426 9.18 27.52 -20.18
C TRP A 426 8.45 28.21 -21.33
N SER A 427 7.72 29.30 -21.06
CA SER A 427 6.90 30.02 -22.03
C SER A 427 5.91 29.10 -22.78
N MET A 428 5.26 28.19 -22.04
CA MET A 428 4.37 27.17 -22.58
C MET A 428 2.90 27.47 -22.31
N SER A 429 2.06 27.13 -23.29
CA SER A 429 0.60 27.09 -23.13
C SER A 429 -0.01 26.00 -24.01
N VAL A 430 -1.28 25.69 -23.80
CA VAL A 430 -2.08 24.81 -24.65
C VAL A 430 -3.05 25.68 -25.44
N ASP A 431 -3.13 25.53 -26.76
CA ASP A 431 -4.14 26.23 -27.57
C ASP A 431 -5.51 25.52 -27.57
N GLU A 432 -6.52 26.14 -28.16
CA GLU A 432 -7.89 25.60 -28.22
C GLU A 432 -7.99 24.23 -28.93
N ASP A 433 -7.02 23.90 -29.78
CA ASP A 433 -6.94 22.60 -30.48
C ASP A 433 -6.25 21.52 -29.64
N GLY A 434 -5.70 21.87 -28.48
CA GLY A 434 -4.93 20.97 -27.62
C GLY A 434 -3.50 20.72 -28.11
N LYS A 435 -2.90 21.69 -28.79
CA LYS A 435 -1.48 21.69 -29.15
C LYS A 435 -0.68 22.56 -28.19
N TRP A 436 0.51 22.08 -27.86
CA TRP A 436 1.47 22.85 -27.08
C TRP A 436 2.02 24.02 -27.91
N ARG A 437 2.04 25.20 -27.29
CA ARG A 437 2.59 26.44 -27.84
C ARG A 437 3.79 26.86 -27.01
N TYR A 438 4.74 27.48 -27.68
CA TYR A 438 5.98 27.99 -27.11
C TYR A 438 6.09 29.44 -27.56
N GLU A 439 6.05 30.38 -26.62
CA GLU A 439 6.41 31.76 -26.92
C GLU A 439 7.95 31.84 -26.97
N VAL A 440 8.46 32.32 -28.10
CA VAL A 440 9.91 32.45 -28.38
C VAL A 440 10.43 33.76 -27.81
#